data_AF-A0A821ZCP0-F1
#
_entry.id   AF-A0A821ZCP0-F1
#
_cell.length_a   1.000
_cell.length_b   1.000
_cell.length_c   1.000
_cell.angle_alpha   90.00
_cell.angle_beta   90.00
_cell.angle_gamma   90.00
#
_symmetry.space_group_name_H-M   'P 1'
#
loop_
_entity.id
_entity.type
_entity.pdbx_description
1 polymer ?
#
loop_
_entity_poly.entity_id
_entity_poly.type
_entity_poly.pdbx_seq_one_letter_code
_entity_poly.pdbx_strand_id
1 'polypeptide(L)'
;MSLALLAFGIVCAFTYSRILYTVYVGLGAVAFSIFLAVDTQLIMGGKQHEISGKDHIFASLMLYIDIIYIFVFILSLVGNRK
;
A
#
# COMPACT_ATOMS: atom_id res chain seq x y z
N MET A 1 -27.75 -22.05 24.77
CA MET A 1 -27.76 -21.96 23.29
C MET A 1 -27.70 -20.52 22.79
N SER A 2 -28.58 -19.63 23.25
CA SER A 2 -28.56 -18.19 22.90
C SER A 2 -27.27 -17.45 23.29
N LEU A 3 -26.71 -17.70 24.49
CA LEU A 3 -25.45 -17.07 24.93
C LEU A 3 -24.23 -17.49 24.09
N ALA A 4 -24.21 -18.75 23.63
CA ALA A 4 -23.13 -19.26 22.78
C ALA A 4 -23.16 -18.63 21.38
N LEU A 5 -24.35 -18.43 20.81
CA LEU A 5 -24.52 -17.72 19.53
C LEU A 5 -24.09 -16.26 19.64
N LEU A 6 -24.39 -15.60 20.76
CA LEU A 6 -24.00 -14.21 21.00
C LEU A 6 -22.48 -14.08 21.15
N ALA A 7 -21.84 -14.97 21.92
CA ALA A 7 -20.38 -15.01 22.04
C ALA A 7 -19.69 -15.31 20.70
N PHE A 8 -20.23 -16.26 19.92
CA PHE A 8 -19.73 -16.58 18.58
C PHE A 8 -19.85 -15.39 17.63
N GLY A 9 -20.98 -14.67 17.63
CA GLY A 9 -21.17 -13.46 16.83
C GLY A 9 -20.17 -12.36 17.17
N ILE A 10 -19.88 -12.14 18.46
CA ILE A 10 -18.87 -11.17 18.91
C ILE A 10 -17.47 -11.59 18.42
N VAL A 11 -17.08 -12.85 18.62
CA VAL A 11 -15.77 -13.35 18.16
C VAL A 11 -15.63 -13.23 16.64
N CYS A 12 -16.68 -13.57 15.88
CA CYS A 12 -16.71 -13.39 14.43
C CYS A 12 -16.57 -11.92 14.02
N ALA A 13 -17.25 -10.99 14.69
CA ALA A 13 -17.16 -9.56 14.39
C ALA A 13 -15.74 -9.00 14.60
N PHE A 14 -15.09 -9.35 15.71
CA PHE A 14 -13.71 -8.95 15.98
C PHE A 14 -12.71 -9.58 14.99
N THR A 15 -12.90 -10.86 14.64
CA THR A 15 -12.02 -11.57 13.70
C THR A 15 -12.17 -11.02 12.28
N TYR A 16 -13.41 -10.71 11.86
CA TYR A 16 -13.72 -10.14 10.56
C TYR A 16 -13.09 -8.76 10.37
N SER A 17 -13.17 -7.89 11.38
CA SER A 17 -12.53 -6.56 11.34
C SER A 17 -11.01 -6.65 11.13
N ARG A 18 -10.34 -7.61 11.79
CA ARG A 18 -8.89 -7.82 11.64
C ARG A 18 -8.53 -8.34 10.24
N ILE A 19 -9.27 -9.33 9.73
CA ILE A 19 -9.02 -9.89 8.39
C ILE A 19 -9.24 -8.82 7.31
N LEU A 20 -10.33 -8.05 7.40
CA LEU A 20 -10.62 -6.95 6.47
C LEU A 20 -9.51 -5.91 6.46
N TYR A 21 -9.01 -5.51 7.63
CA TYR A 21 -7.89 -4.57 7.73
C TYR A 21 -6.63 -5.13 7.04
N THR A 22 -6.26 -6.38 7.32
CA THR A 22 -5.08 -7.01 6.70
C THR A 22 -5.21 -7.10 5.18
N VAL A 23 -6.39 -7.48 4.67
CA VAL A 23 -6.66 -7.54 3.23
C VAL A 23 -6.60 -6.14 2.60
N TYR A 24 -7.21 -5.13 3.23
CA TYR A 24 -7.20 -3.75 2.76
C TYR A 24 -5.77 -3.21 2.62
N VAL A 25 -4.95 -3.37 3.67
CA VAL A 25 -3.55 -2.91 3.66
C VAL A 25 -2.71 -3.71 2.67
N GLY A 26 -2.94 -5.02 2.54
CA GLY A 26 -2.27 -5.88 1.57
C GLY A 26 -2.56 -5.48 0.12
N LEU A 27 -3.83 -5.22 -0.21
CA LEU A 27 -4.23 -4.72 -1.53
C LEU A 27 -3.62 -3.34 -1.81
N GLY A 28 -3.59 -2.44 -0.82
CA GLY A 28 -2.91 -1.15 -0.93
C GLY A 28 -1.42 -1.30 -1.27
N ALA A 29 -0.69 -2.16 -0.55
CA ALA A 29 0.72 -2.42 -0.82
C ALA A 29 0.98 -2.90 -2.26
N VAL A 30 0.16 -3.85 -2.75
CA VAL A 30 0.28 -4.38 -4.12
C VAL A 30 -0.05 -3.31 -5.16
N ALA A 31 -1.14 -2.57 -4.97
CA ALA A 31 -1.55 -1.52 -5.89
C ALA A 31 -0.47 -0.42 -6.03
N PHE A 32 0.05 0.09 -4.92
CA PHE A 32 1.12 1.09 -4.94
C PHE A 32 2.43 0.56 -5.53
N SER A 33 2.73 -0.73 -5.35
CA SER A 33 3.89 -1.35 -6.01
C SER A 33 3.73 -1.40 -7.54
N ILE A 34 2.52 -1.62 -8.05
CA ILE A 34 2.23 -1.56 -9.49
C ILE A 34 2.32 -0.12 -9.99
N PHE A 35 1.78 0.87 -9.26
CA PHE A 35 1.94 2.28 -9.62
C PHE A 35 3.41 2.68 -9.73
N LEU A 36 4.23 2.34 -8.73
CA LEU A 36 5.67 2.60 -8.78
C LEU A 36 6.34 1.97 -10.02
N ALA A 37 5.96 0.75 -10.40
CA ALA A 37 6.48 0.09 -11.59
C ALA A 37 6.09 0.83 -12.88
N VAL A 38 4.87 1.36 -12.96
CA VAL A 38 4.40 2.18 -14.09
C VAL A 38 5.11 3.52 -14.13
N ASP A 39 5.23 4.21 -12.99
CA ASP A 39 5.86 5.53 -12.91
C ASP A 39 7.36 5.46 -13.23
N THR A 40 8.06 4.41 -12.75
CA THR A 40 9.45 4.17 -13.14
C THR A 40 9.59 3.85 -14.62
N GLN A 41 8.67 3.07 -15.21
CA GLN A 41 8.67 2.82 -16.66
C GLN A 41 8.40 4.09 -17.46
N LEU A 42 7.53 4.98 -17.00
CA LEU A 42 7.26 6.25 -17.65
C LEU A 42 8.49 7.17 -17.64
N ILE A 43 9.24 7.16 -16.53
CA ILE A 43 10.47 7.95 -16.35
C ILE A 43 11.64 7.36 -17.15
N MET A 44 11.79 6.03 -17.20
CA MET A 44 12.90 5.35 -17.89
C MET A 44 12.66 5.04 -19.37
N GLY A 45 11.41 4.85 -19.78
CA GLY A 45 11.06 4.18 -21.05
C GLY A 45 11.07 5.03 -22.32
N GLY A 46 11.36 6.34 -22.26
CA GLY A 46 11.10 7.19 -23.43
C GLY A 46 11.96 8.43 -23.66
N LYS A 47 12.98 8.74 -22.85
CA LYS A 47 13.77 9.97 -23.05
C LYS A 47 15.26 9.71 -23.18
N GLN A 48 15.69 9.49 -24.43
CA GLN A 48 17.07 9.74 -24.89
C GLN A 48 17.42 11.24 -24.96
N HIS A 49 16.50 12.13 -24.60
CA HIS A 49 16.74 13.57 -24.50
C HIS A 49 16.85 13.94 -23.02
N GLU A 50 17.94 14.62 -22.68
CA GLU A 50 18.26 15.13 -21.34
C GLU A 50 17.00 15.58 -20.61
N ILE A 51 16.62 14.86 -19.55
CA ILE A 51 15.59 15.31 -18.63
C ILE A 51 16.10 16.65 -18.08
N SER A 52 15.47 17.76 -18.50
CA SER A 52 15.79 19.09 -17.99
C SER A 52 15.80 19.05 -16.46
N GLY A 53 16.77 19.68 -15.80
CA GLY A 53 16.94 19.57 -14.34
C GLY A 53 15.67 19.84 -13.53
N LYS A 54 14.73 20.64 -14.06
CA LYS A 54 13.39 20.85 -13.48
C LYS A 54 12.49 19.61 -13.51
N ASP A 55 12.49 18.87 -14.62
CA ASP A 55 11.67 17.67 -14.79
C ASP A 55 12.22 16.51 -13.95
N HIS A 56 13.54 16.49 -13.71
CA HIS A 56 14.21 15.47 -12.90
C HIS A 56 13.84 15.58 -11.41
N ILE A 57 13.78 16.81 -10.87
CA ILE A 57 13.32 17.06 -9.50
C ILE A 57 11.87 16.62 -9.33
N PHE A 58 11.01 16.95 -10.29
CA PHE A 58 9.60 16.59 -10.24
C PHE A 58 9.39 15.06 -10.31
N ALA A 59 10.08 14.38 -11.23
CA ALA A 59 10.05 12.91 -11.34
C ALA A 59 10.55 12.23 -10.06
N SER A 60 11.63 12.74 -9.46
CA SER A 60 12.18 12.23 -8.21
C SER A 60 11.22 12.41 -7.03
N LEU A 61 10.50 13.54 -6.98
CA LEU A 61 9.49 13.80 -5.96
C LEU A 61 8.29 12.84 -6.09
N MET A 62 7.86 12.55 -7.31
CA MET A 62 6.75 11.63 -7.57
C MET A 62 7.10 10.22 -7.09
N LEU A 63 8.27 9.70 -7.51
CA LEU A 63 8.78 8.40 -7.04
C LEU A 63 8.96 8.36 -5.52
N TYR A 64 9.42 9.45 -4.90
CA TYR A 64 9.57 9.54 -3.45
C TYR A 64 8.22 9.35 -2.74
N ILE A 65 7.16 10.01 -3.21
CA ILE A 65 5.82 9.89 -2.63
C ILE A 65 5.33 8.43 -2.75
N ASP A 66 5.51 7.79 -3.90
CA ASP A 66 5.08 6.40 -4.10
C ASP A 66 5.81 5.42 -3.18
N ILE A 67 7.13 5.60 -3.00
CA ILE A 67 7.95 4.79 -2.09
C ILE A 67 7.48 4.96 -0.64
N ILE A 68 7.17 6.20 -0.21
CA ILE A 68 6.67 6.46 1.15
C ILE A 68 5.34 5.76 1.39
N TYR A 69 4.41 5.78 0.43
CA TYR A 69 3.14 5.07 0.58
C TYR A 69 3.34 3.57 0.70
N ILE A 70 4.18 2.95 -0.15
CA ILE A 70 4.52 1.53 -0.05
C ILE A 70 5.08 1.21 1.34
N PHE A 71 5.99 2.05 1.85
CA PHE A 71 6.58 1.86 3.17
C PHE A 71 5.53 1.93 4.29
N VAL A 72 4.58 2.87 4.23
CA VAL A 72 3.47 2.97 5.20
C VAL A 72 2.56 1.73 5.16
N PHE A 73 2.25 1.20 3.97
CA PHE A 73 1.48 -0.03 3.84
C PHE A 73 2.24 -1.25 4.41
N ILE A 74 3.55 -1.37 4.14
CA ILE A 74 4.38 -2.43 4.69
C ILE A 74 4.48 -2.31 6.22
N LEU A 75 4.70 -1.11 6.76
CA LEU A 75 4.72 -0.86 8.19
C LEU A 75 3.36 -1.19 8.83
N SER A 76 2.26 -0.91 8.16
CA SER A 76 0.91 -1.27 8.64
C SER A 76 0.67 -2.79 8.64
N LEU A 77 1.36 -3.56 7.78
CA LEU A 77 1.32 -5.03 7.78
C LEU A 77 2.23 -5.63 8.86
N VAL A 78 3.43 -5.08 9.03
CA VAL A 78 4.47 -5.62 9.93
C VAL A 78 4.30 -5.13 11.37
N GLY A 79 4.02 -3.84 11.54
CA GLY A 79 3.86 -3.17 12.83
C GLY A 79 2.53 -3.47 13.53
N ASN A 80 1.58 -4.12 12.86
CA ASN A 80 0.35 -4.61 13.49
C ASN A 80 0.53 -6.01 14.13
N ARG A 81 1.78 -6.50 14.21
CA ARG A 81 2.16 -7.59 15.11
C ARG A 81 2.42 -6.98 16.49
N LYS A 82 1.53 -7.31 17.42
CA LYS A 82 1.52 -6.96 18.85
C LYS A 82 2.87 -6.61 19.45
#